data_AF-A0A955TD76-F1
#
_entry.id   AF-A0A955TD76-F1
#
_cell.length_a   1.000
_cell.length_b   1.000
_cell.length_c   1.000
_cell.angle_alpha   90.00
_cell.angle_beta   90.00
_cell.angle_gamma   90.00
#
_symmetry.space_group_name_H-M   'P 1'
#
loop_
_entity.id
_entity.type
_entity.pdbx_description
1 polymer ?
#
loop_
_entity_poly.entity_id
_entity_poly.type
_entity_poly.pdbx_seq_one_letter_code
_entity_poly.pdbx_strand_id
1 'polypeptide(L)' 'MSSETIRDRILASSQNLPSDATDDDAIARLVFLAKIDAGLAELDAGEGISHNEVKRRLEL' A
#
# COMPACT_ATOMS: atom_id res chain seq x y z
N MET A 1 14.41 -2.01 20.09
CA MET A 1 13.59 -1.28 19.10
C MET A 1 12.16 -1.69 19.36
N SER A 2 11.31 -0.79 19.85
CA SER A 2 9.88 -1.08 20.05
C SER A 2 9.32 -1.49 18.69
N SER A 3 8.86 -2.74 18.55
CA SER A 3 8.14 -3.17 17.35
C SER A 3 6.88 -2.33 17.29
N GLU A 4 6.79 -1.43 16.32
CA GLU A 4 5.54 -0.73 16.01
C GLU A 4 4.45 -1.77 15.80
N THR A 5 3.35 -1.66 16.53
CA THR A 5 2.25 -2.61 16.39
C THR A 5 1.43 -2.26 15.15
N ILE A 6 0.70 -3.24 14.60
CA ILE A 6 -0.26 -3.00 13.52
C ILE A 6 -1.26 -1.90 13.91
N ARG A 7 -1.63 -1.84 15.19
CA ARG A 7 -2.50 -0.79 15.73
C ARG A 7 -1.87 0.60 15.65
N ASP A 8 -0.59 0.73 15.97
CA ASP A 8 0.12 2.02 15.93
C ASP A 8 0.23 2.52 14.49
N ARG A 9 0.51 1.62 13.55
CA ARG A 9 0.57 1.93 12.12
C ARG A 9 -0.79 2.33 11.54
N ILE A 10 -1.87 1.68 11.98
CA ILE A 10 -3.24 2.08 11.63
C ILE A 10 -3.53 3.48 12.19
N LEU A 11 -3.21 3.73 13.46
CA LEU A 11 -3.46 5.02 14.10
C LEU A 11 -2.68 6.15 13.42
N ALA A 12 -1.43 5.91 13.01
CA ALA A 12 -0.60 6.88 12.30
C ALA A 12 -1.11 7.17 10.88
N SER A 13 -1.66 6.15 10.19
CA SER A 13 -2.24 6.32 8.85
C SER A 13 -3.59 7.03 8.87
N SER A 14 -4.37 6.90 9.95
CA SER A 14 -5.61 7.66 10.16
C SER A 14 -5.38 9.13 10.54
N GLN A 15 -4.28 9.46 11.23
CA GLN A 15 -3.98 10.84 11.67
C GLN A 15 -3.75 11.83 10.51
N ASN A 16 -3.45 11.33 9.31
CA ASN A 16 -3.21 12.16 8.12
C ASN A 16 -4.43 12.25 7.19
N LEU A 17 -5.59 11.73 7.62
CA LEU A 17 -6.81 11.83 6.83
C LEU A 17 -7.42 13.24 6.96
N PRO A 18 -8.06 13.74 5.88
CA PRO A 18 -8.88 14.94 5.95
C PRO A 18 -9.95 14.87 7.04
N SER A 19 -10.34 16.02 7.59
CA SER A 19 -11.35 16.09 8.66
C SER A 19 -12.75 15.63 8.23
N ASP A 20 -13.01 15.60 6.91
CA ASP A 20 -14.23 15.12 6.27
C ASP A 20 -14.12 13.68 5.76
N ALA A 21 -13.01 12.99 6.05
CA ALA A 21 -12.81 11.61 5.64
C ALA A 21 -13.83 10.68 6.31
N THR A 22 -14.33 9.74 5.51
CA THR A 22 -15.24 8.67 5.96
C THR A 22 -14.46 7.46 6.46
N ASP A 23 -15.17 6.53 7.10
CA ASP A 23 -14.60 5.22 7.47
C ASP A 23 -14.10 4.46 6.23
N ASP A 24 -14.79 4.57 5.10
CA ASP A 24 -14.38 3.95 3.83
C ASP A 24 -13.06 4.55 3.31
N ASP A 25 -12.85 5.86 3.47
CA ASP A 25 -11.58 6.50 3.11
C ASP A 25 -10.43 5.99 3.98
N ALA A 26 -10.69 5.79 5.27
CA ALA A 26 -9.70 5.22 6.18
C ALA A 26 -9.35 3.77 5.79
N ILE A 27 -10.35 2.95 5.47
CA ILE A 27 -10.15 1.58 4.98
C ILE A 27 -9.37 1.59 3.66
N ALA A 28 -9.74 2.45 2.71
CA ALA A 28 -9.05 2.59 1.43
C ALA A 28 -7.57 2.94 1.62
N ARG A 29 -7.25 3.84 2.56
CA ARG A 29 -5.87 4.21 2.90
C ARG A 29 -5.09 3.02 3.45
N LEU A 30 -5.68 2.23 4.34
CA LEU A 30 -5.04 1.03 4.89
C LEU A 30 -4.76 -0.02 3.82
N VAL A 31 -5.76 -0.30 2.97
CA VAL A 31 -5.61 -1.25 1.86
C VAL A 31 -4.54 -0.78 0.87
N PHE A 32 -4.48 0.53 0.58
CA PHE A 32 -3.45 1.11 -0.28
C PHE A 32 -2.04 0.88 0.27
N LEU A 33 -1.82 1.18 1.56
CA LEU A 33 -0.52 0.95 2.21
C LEU A 33 -0.14 -0.54 2.22
N ALA A 34 -1.09 -1.42 2.52
CA ALA A 34 -0.86 -2.86 2.49
C ALA A 34 -0.45 -3.37 1.09
N LYS A 35 -1.06 -2.83 0.02
CA LYS A 35 -0.68 -3.17 -1.36
C LYS A 35 0.70 -2.66 -1.75
N ILE A 36 1.11 -1.49 -1.26
CA ILE A 36 2.48 -0.98 -1.49
C ILE A 36 3.49 -1.91 -0.84
N ASP A 37 3.29 -2.26 0.43
CA ASP A 37 4.20 -3.16 1.15
C ASP A 37 4.31 -4.52 0.45
N ALA A 38 3.18 -5.07 0.00
CA ALA A 38 3.16 -6.33 -0.75
C ALA A 38 3.96 -6.20 -2.05
N GLY A 39 3.73 -5.14 -2.84
CA GLY A 39 4.46 -4.91 -4.08
C GLY A 39 5.96 -4.68 -3.86
N LEU A 40 6.36 -4.03 -2.77
CA LEU A 40 7.78 -3.89 -2.41
C LEU A 40 8.41 -5.25 -2.07
N ALA A 41 7.70 -6.10 -1.32
CA ALA A 41 8.17 -7.45 -1.01
C ALA A 41 8.29 -8.33 -2.26
N GLU A 42 7.34 -8.23 -3.20
CA GLU A 42 7.40 -8.90 -4.51
C GLU A 42 8.62 -8.44 -5.32
N LEU A 43 8.93 -7.13 -5.31
CA LEU A 43 10.12 -6.60 -5.96
C LEU A 43 11.41 -7.11 -5.32
N ASP A 44 11.49 -7.14 -4.00
CA ASP A 44 12.64 -7.68 -3.26
C ASP A 44 12.83 -9.17 -3.52
N ALA A 45 11.74 -9.91 -3.75
CA ALA A 45 11.75 -11.31 -4.14
C ALA A 45 12.08 -11.53 -5.64
N GLY A 46 12.20 -10.47 -6.43
CA GLY A 46 12.49 -10.54 -7.87
C GLY A 46 11.28 -10.89 -8.74
N GLU A 47 10.05 -10.75 -8.23
CA GLU A 47 8.80 -11.07 -8.93
C GLU A 47 8.31 -9.93 -9.84
N GLY A 48 9.05 -8.82 -9.91
CA GLY A 48 8.78 -7.71 -10.81
C GLY A 48 8.83 -8.12 -12.29
N ILE A 49 8.04 -7.42 -13.11
CA ILE A 49 8.02 -7.61 -14.57
C ILE A 49 8.69 -6.45 -15.30
N SER A 50 9.25 -6.73 -16.47
CA SER A 50 9.86 -5.69 -17.31
C SER A 50 8.81 -4.71 -17.86
N HIS A 51 9.24 -3.50 -18.20
CA HIS A 51 8.37 -2.48 -18.83
C HIS A 51 7.70 -2.98 -20.13
N ASN A 52 8.39 -3.77 -20.94
CA ASN A 52 7.83 -4.34 -22.16
C ASN A 52 6.71 -5.35 -21.86
N GLU A 53 6.86 -6.12 -20.78
CA GLU A 53 5.83 -7.06 -20.34
C GLU A 53 4.61 -6.33 -19.76
N VAL A 54 4.82 -5.23 -19.03
CA VAL A 54 3.72 -4.35 -18.60
C VAL A 54 2.91 -3.86 -19.80
N LYS A 55 3.58 -3.32 -20.84
CA LYS A 55 2.92 -2.87 -22.07
C LYS A 55 2.11 -3.96 -22.75
N ARG A 56 2.68 -5.17 -22.87
CA ARG A 56 1.99 -6.34 -23.44
C ARG A 56 0.68 -6.65 -22.69
N ARG A 57 0.69 -6.62 -21.35
CA ARG A 57 -0.50 -6.93 -20.53
C ARG A 57 -1.56 -5.84 -20.55
N LEU A 58 -1.14 -4.58 -20.70
CA LEU A 58 -2.03 -3.43 -20.75
C LEU A 58 -2.48 -3.06 -22.18
N GLU A 59 -2.05 -3.82 -23.19
CA GLU A 59 -2.33 -3.57 -24.61
C GLU A 59 -1.89 -2.16 -25.07
N LEU A 60 -0.72 -1.71 -24.56
CA LEU A 60 -0.10 -0.39 -24.81
C LEU A 60 1.09 -0.43 -25.78
#